data_AF-C7EME5-F1
#
_entry.id   AF-C7EME5-F1
#
_cell.length_a   1.000
_cell.length_b   1.000
_cell.length_c   1.000
_cell.angle_alpha   90.00
_cell.angle_beta   90.00
_cell.angle_gamma   90.00
#
_symmetry.space_group_name_H-M   'P 1'
#
loop_
_entity.id
_entity.type
_entity.pdbx_description
1 polymer ?
#
loop_
_entity_poly.entity_id
_entity_poly.type
_entity_poly.pdbx_seq_one_letter_code
_entity_poly.pdbx_strand_id
1 'polypeptide(L)'
;LIWLVLFKLQYNILSVFNYHQRSLNLTPFTATGNFREMIDNVIIFIPFGLLLNVNFKEIGFLPKFAFVLVLSLTFEIIQFIFAIGATDITDVITNTVGGFLGLKLYGLSNKHMNQKKLDRVIIFVGILLLVLLLVYRTH
;
A
#
# COMPACT_ATOMS: atom_id res chain seq x y z
N LEU A 1 4.56 6.14 0.66
CA LEU A 1 3.84 4.91 1.03
C LEU A 1 3.46 4.92 2.51
N ILE A 2 4.41 4.80 3.44
CA ILE A 2 4.15 4.75 4.90
C ILE A 2 3.18 5.86 5.36
N TRP A 3 3.45 7.11 4.97
CA TRP A 3 2.56 8.24 5.27
C TRP A 3 1.15 8.08 4.69
N LEU A 4 1.05 7.68 3.42
CA LEU A 4 -0.24 7.56 2.72
C LEU A 4 -1.13 6.50 3.36
N VAL A 5 -0.51 5.37 3.76
CA VAL A 5 -1.24 4.27 4.37
C VAL A 5 -1.60 4.59 5.82
N LEU A 6 -0.65 5.07 6.63
CA LEU A 6 -0.90 5.40 8.04
C LEU A 6 -1.94 6.49 8.23
N PHE A 7 -1.99 7.46 7.33
CA PHE A 7 -2.91 8.59 7.47
C PHE A 7 -4.14 8.48 6.57
N LYS A 8 -4.41 7.33 5.91
CA LYS A 8 -5.53 7.16 4.95
C LYS A 8 -5.60 8.31 3.93
N LEU A 9 -4.46 8.67 3.36
CA LEU A 9 -4.31 9.84 2.48
C LEU A 9 -4.65 11.19 3.13
N GLN A 10 -4.85 11.28 4.44
CA GLN A 10 -5.05 12.55 5.13
C GLN A 10 -3.72 13.31 5.26
N TYR A 11 -3.82 14.62 5.04
CA TYR A 11 -2.65 15.49 4.86
C TYR A 11 -2.45 16.46 6.02
N ASN A 12 -3.43 16.65 6.90
CA ASN A 12 -3.37 17.66 7.96
C ASN A 12 -2.88 17.03 9.27
N ILE A 13 -1.67 17.39 9.71
CA ILE A 13 -1.11 16.83 10.96
C ILE A 13 -1.89 17.28 12.20
N LEU A 14 -2.57 18.44 12.14
CA LEU A 14 -3.45 18.87 13.23
C LEU A 14 -4.74 18.04 13.28
N SER A 15 -5.24 17.51 12.17
CA SER A 15 -6.41 16.62 12.20
C SER A 15 -6.04 15.27 12.82
N VAL A 16 -4.81 14.80 12.63
CA VAL A 16 -4.24 13.61 13.28
C VAL A 16 -4.23 13.74 14.80
N PHE A 17 -3.86 14.90 15.36
CA PHE A 17 -3.91 15.14 16.81
C PHE A 17 -5.34 15.31 17.35
N ASN A 18 -6.33 15.56 16.49
CA ASN A 18 -7.74 15.64 16.87
C ASN A 18 -8.46 14.29 16.82
N TYR A 19 -7.84 13.23 16.26
CA TYR A 19 -8.39 11.89 16.38
C TYR A 19 -8.25 11.39 17.83
N HIS A 20 -9.36 11.38 18.55
CA HIS A 20 -9.45 10.83 19.92
C HIS A 20 -10.25 9.52 19.96
N GLN A 21 -10.64 8.99 18.80
CA GLN A 21 -11.45 7.78 18.70
C GLN A 21 -10.59 6.60 18.24
N ARG A 22 -10.47 5.60 19.11
CA ARG A 22 -9.96 4.28 18.79
C ARG A 22 -11.15 3.40 18.43
N SER A 23 -11.35 3.13 17.14
CA SER A 23 -12.33 2.16 16.68
C SER A 23 -11.63 1.03 15.94
N LEU A 24 -12.06 -0.20 16.23
CA LEU A 24 -11.46 -1.40 15.69
C LEU A 24 -12.56 -2.18 14.95
N ASN A 25 -12.43 -2.24 13.63
CA ASN A 25 -13.32 -2.95 12.73
C ASN A 25 -12.66 -4.24 12.26
N LEU A 26 -13.09 -5.37 12.85
CA LEU A 26 -12.63 -6.72 12.46
C LEU A 26 -13.61 -7.45 11.56
N THR A 27 -14.75 -6.83 11.23
CA THR A 27 -15.67 -7.38 10.23
C THR A 27 -15.19 -6.95 8.86
N PRO A 28 -14.66 -7.87 8.02
CA PRO A 28 -14.20 -7.49 6.70
C PRO A 28 -15.39 -7.11 5.81
N PHE A 29 -15.19 -6.12 4.95
CA PHE A 29 -16.18 -5.70 3.95
C PHE A 29 -17.55 -5.35 4.55
N THR A 30 -17.55 -4.56 5.62
CA THR A 30 -18.80 -4.04 6.19
C THR A 30 -19.61 -3.30 5.14
N ALA A 31 -20.94 -3.39 5.21
CA ALA A 31 -21.84 -2.73 4.25
C ALA A 31 -21.71 -1.19 4.26
N THR A 32 -21.15 -0.62 5.33
CA THR A 32 -20.83 0.80 5.47
C THR A 32 -19.41 1.15 5.01
N GLY A 33 -18.63 0.16 4.55
CA GLY A 33 -17.26 0.32 4.12
C GLY A 33 -17.14 1.16 2.83
N ASN A 34 -16.11 2.00 2.77
CA ASN A 34 -15.90 2.87 1.63
C ASN A 34 -15.18 2.12 0.50
N PHE A 35 -15.93 1.65 -0.50
CA PHE A 35 -15.38 0.95 -1.67
C PHE A 35 -14.25 1.72 -2.38
N ARG A 36 -14.28 3.06 -2.36
CA ARG A 36 -13.23 3.88 -2.96
C ARG A 36 -11.91 3.74 -2.21
N GLU A 37 -11.93 3.77 -0.89
CA GLU A 37 -10.74 3.54 -0.05
C GLU A 37 -10.14 2.15 -0.28
N MET A 38 -10.99 1.13 -0.43
CA MET A 38 -10.55 -0.23 -0.74
C MET A 38 -9.80 -0.30 -2.07
N ILE A 39 -10.33 0.37 -3.12
CA ILE A 39 -9.68 0.43 -4.44
C ILE A 39 -8.36 1.21 -4.36
N ASP A 40 -8.34 2.34 -3.66
CA ASP A 40 -7.14 3.17 -3.50
C ASP A 40 -6.03 2.38 -2.79
N ASN A 41 -6.36 1.64 -1.73
CA ASN A 41 -5.44 0.74 -1.03
C ASN A 41 -4.83 -0.32 -1.95
N VAL A 42 -5.65 -0.99 -2.76
CA VAL A 42 -5.17 -1.95 -3.76
C VAL A 42 -4.22 -1.27 -4.76
N ILE A 43 -4.62 -0.14 -5.33
CA ILE A 43 -3.86 0.59 -6.35
C ILE A 43 -2.50 1.05 -5.81
N ILE A 44 -2.45 1.55 -4.57
CA ILE A 44 -1.22 2.03 -3.93
C ILE A 44 -0.24 0.88 -3.66
N PHE A 45 -0.74 -0.31 -3.35
CA PHE A 45 0.12 -1.45 -3.04
C PHE A 45 0.61 -2.23 -4.28
N ILE A 46 0.00 -2.07 -5.45
CA ILE A 46 0.51 -2.64 -6.72
C ILE A 46 1.94 -2.16 -7.05
N PRO A 47 2.24 -0.85 -7.14
CA PRO A 47 3.60 -0.38 -7.42
C PRO A 47 4.57 -0.77 -6.30
N PHE A 48 4.12 -0.87 -5.05
CA PHE A 48 4.94 -1.38 -3.97
C PHE A 48 5.34 -2.85 -4.18
N GLY A 49 4.41 -3.73 -4.56
CA GLY A 49 4.70 -5.12 -4.89
C GLY A 49 5.64 -5.27 -6.09
N LEU A 50 5.50 -4.41 -7.11
CA LEU A 50 6.43 -4.34 -8.24
C LEU A 50 7.84 -3.98 -7.77
N LEU A 51 7.97 -2.93 -6.94
CA LEU A 51 9.26 -2.47 -6.41
C LEU A 51 9.91 -3.51 -5.48
N LEU A 52 9.15 -4.29 -4.72
CA LEU A 52 9.70 -5.39 -3.93
C LEU A 52 10.43 -6.42 -4.79
N ASN A 53 9.91 -6.73 -5.98
CA ASN A 53 10.59 -7.63 -6.89
C ASN A 53 11.83 -7.03 -7.54
N VAL A 54 11.81 -5.73 -7.85
CA VAL A 54 12.98 -5.02 -8.40
C VAL A 54 14.13 -5.01 -7.39
N ASN A 55 13.83 -4.74 -6.10
CA ASN A 55 14.85 -4.56 -5.06
C ASN A 55 15.32 -5.89 -4.44
N PHE A 56 14.46 -6.90 -4.33
CA PHE A 56 14.76 -8.15 -3.62
C PHE A 56 14.73 -9.37 -4.54
N LYS A 57 15.48 -9.35 -5.64
CA LYS A 57 15.40 -10.37 -6.69
C LYS A 57 15.69 -11.80 -6.23
N GLU A 58 16.64 -11.96 -5.31
CA GLU A 58 17.06 -13.25 -4.75
C GLU A 58 16.03 -13.84 -3.76
N ILE A 59 15.10 -13.01 -3.26
CA ILE A 59 14.08 -13.46 -2.31
C ILE A 59 12.90 -14.06 -3.07
N GLY A 60 12.48 -15.25 -2.65
CA GLY A 60 11.31 -15.94 -3.21
C GLY A 60 10.00 -15.16 -3.04
N PHE A 61 8.94 -15.61 -3.72
CA PHE A 61 7.62 -14.97 -3.70
C PHE A 61 7.00 -14.96 -2.29
N LEU A 62 7.07 -16.08 -1.56
CA LEU A 62 6.37 -16.24 -0.30
C LEU A 62 6.88 -15.30 0.81
N PRO A 63 8.20 -15.13 1.04
CA PRO A 63 8.68 -14.13 2.00
C PRO A 63 8.30 -12.69 1.63
N LYS A 64 8.31 -12.34 0.33
CA LYS A 64 7.85 -11.02 -0.13
C LYS A 64 6.36 -10.79 0.13
N PHE A 65 5.54 -11.81 -0.14
CA PHE A 65 4.11 -11.74 0.13
C PHE A 65 3.81 -11.64 1.63
N ALA A 66 4.51 -12.43 2.46
CA ALA A 66 4.43 -12.31 3.91
C ALA A 66 4.85 -10.91 4.40
N PHE A 67 5.90 -10.33 3.80
CA PHE A 67 6.33 -8.96 4.11
C PHE A 67 5.24 -7.92 3.80
N VAL A 68 4.54 -8.03 2.67
CA VAL A 68 3.40 -7.15 2.36
C VAL A 68 2.32 -7.25 3.44
N LEU A 69 1.94 -8.47 3.83
CA LEU A 69 0.92 -8.70 4.85
C LEU A 69 1.33 -8.13 6.21
N VAL A 70 2.56 -8.43 6.66
CA VAL A 70 3.10 -7.93 7.94
C VAL A 70 3.20 -6.41 7.93
N LEU A 71 3.64 -5.82 6.82
CA LEU A 71 3.72 -4.37 6.68
C LEU A 71 2.33 -3.73 6.78
N SER A 72 1.33 -4.30 6.11
CA SER A 72 -0.04 -3.79 6.19
C SER A 72 -0.63 -3.91 7.59
N LEU A 73 -0.39 -5.03 8.28
CA LEU A 73 -0.83 -5.21 9.67
C LEU A 73 -0.11 -4.21 10.60
N THR A 74 1.18 -3.95 10.35
CA THR A 74 1.96 -2.98 11.11
C THR A 74 1.35 -1.57 10.98
N PHE A 75 0.87 -1.19 9.80
CA PHE A 75 0.19 0.10 9.63
C PHE A 75 -1.08 0.23 10.46
N GLU A 76 -1.93 -0.80 10.45
CA GLU A 76 -3.14 -0.84 11.28
C GLU A 76 -2.83 -0.78 12.79
N ILE A 77 -1.80 -1.51 13.24
CA ILE A 77 -1.35 -1.51 14.63
C ILE A 77 -0.86 -0.12 15.05
N ILE A 78 -0.08 0.55 14.19
CA ILE A 78 0.38 1.92 14.45
C ILE A 78 -0.83 2.86 14.55
N GLN A 79 -1.78 2.78 13.62
CA GLN A 79 -3.01 3.59 13.67
C GLN A 79 -3.79 3.38 14.95
N PHE A 80 -3.90 2.12 15.41
CA PHE A 80 -4.55 1.77 16.67
C PHE A 80 -3.84 2.37 17.89
N ILE A 81 -2.53 2.16 18.01
CA ILE A 81 -1.71 2.58 19.17
C ILE A 81 -1.76 4.11 19.31
N PHE A 82 -1.56 4.82 18.22
CA PHE A 82 -1.52 6.28 18.21
C PHE A 82 -2.89 6.94 18.11
N ALA A 83 -3.98 6.15 18.07
CA ALA A 83 -5.36 6.64 17.92
C ALA A 83 -5.56 7.56 16.70
N ILE A 84 -4.81 7.33 15.62
CA ILE A 84 -4.78 8.20 14.43
C ILE A 84 -5.95 7.90 13.48
N GLY A 85 -6.67 6.80 13.68
CA GLY A 85 -7.81 6.44 12.86
C GLY A 85 -8.48 5.13 13.29
N ALA A 86 -9.48 4.72 12.51
CA ALA A 86 -10.13 3.43 12.67
C ALA A 86 -9.27 2.33 12.06
N THR A 87 -8.90 1.35 12.87
CA THR A 87 -8.25 0.12 12.39
C THR A 87 -9.27 -0.74 11.66
N ASP A 88 -8.98 -1.14 10.43
CA ASP A 88 -9.90 -1.93 9.60
C ASP A 88 -9.18 -3.14 8.98
N ILE A 89 -9.69 -4.34 9.26
CA ILE A 89 -9.16 -5.56 8.64
C ILE A 89 -9.29 -5.54 7.11
N THR A 90 -10.25 -4.79 6.57
CA THR A 90 -10.44 -4.60 5.13
C THR A 90 -9.25 -3.88 4.50
N ASP A 91 -8.61 -2.95 5.22
CA ASP A 91 -7.41 -2.26 4.76
C ASP A 91 -6.23 -3.24 4.69
N VAL A 92 -6.09 -4.14 5.67
CA VAL A 92 -5.10 -5.23 5.61
C VAL A 92 -5.30 -6.12 4.39
N ILE A 93 -6.54 -6.53 4.14
CA ILE A 93 -6.88 -7.42 3.02
C ILE A 93 -6.61 -6.72 1.69
N THR A 94 -7.10 -5.50 1.50
CA THR A 94 -6.99 -4.75 0.24
C THR A 94 -5.53 -4.39 -0.09
N ASN A 95 -4.75 -3.95 0.90
CA ASN A 95 -3.32 -3.71 0.76
C ASN A 95 -2.57 -5.00 0.38
N THR A 96 -2.90 -6.12 1.04
CA THR A 96 -2.32 -7.43 0.75
C THR A 96 -2.65 -7.91 -0.66
N VAL A 97 -3.88 -7.69 -1.13
CA VAL A 97 -4.31 -7.98 -2.50
C VAL A 97 -3.53 -7.11 -3.50
N GLY A 98 -3.41 -5.81 -3.26
CA GLY A 98 -2.61 -4.92 -4.10
C GLY A 98 -1.15 -5.36 -4.22
N GLY A 99 -0.51 -5.71 -3.10
CA GLY A 99 0.87 -6.17 -3.10
C GLY A 99 1.03 -7.53 -3.77
N PHE A 100 0.08 -8.46 -3.59
CA PHE A 100 0.03 -9.72 -4.33
C PHE A 100 -0.03 -9.49 -5.84
N LEU A 101 -0.92 -8.61 -6.30
CA LEU A 101 -1.06 -8.26 -7.72
C LEU A 101 0.24 -7.66 -8.25
N GLY A 102 0.86 -6.72 -7.53
CA GLY A 102 2.16 -6.17 -7.89
C GLY A 102 3.25 -7.24 -8.02
N LEU A 103 3.34 -8.16 -7.05
CA LEU A 103 4.32 -9.24 -7.08
C LEU A 103 4.10 -10.18 -8.28
N LYS A 104 2.84 -10.53 -8.58
CA LYS A 104 2.48 -11.38 -9.73
C LYS A 104 2.70 -10.68 -11.07
N LEU A 105 2.34 -9.41 -11.19
CA LEU A 105 2.52 -8.61 -12.40
C LEU A 105 3.99 -8.52 -12.81
N TYR A 106 4.90 -8.31 -11.86
CA TYR A 106 6.34 -8.36 -12.14
C TYR A 106 6.74 -9.75 -12.67
N GLY A 107 6.33 -10.82 -11.97
CA GLY A 107 6.67 -12.19 -12.35
C GLY A 107 6.18 -12.57 -13.75
N LEU A 108 4.98 -12.11 -14.14
CA LEU A 108 4.44 -12.31 -15.50
C LEU A 108 5.17 -11.43 -16.53
N SER A 109 5.44 -10.17 -16.20
CA SER A 109 6.12 -9.24 -17.12
C SER A 109 7.57 -9.64 -17.38
N ASN A 110 8.26 -10.18 -16.38
CA ASN A 110 9.65 -10.64 -16.48
C ASN A 110 9.80 -11.87 -17.39
N LYS A 111 8.71 -12.61 -17.64
CA LYS A 111 8.71 -13.71 -18.64
C LYS A 111 8.70 -13.20 -20.08
N HIS A 112 8.16 -11.99 -20.32
CA HIS A 112 7.93 -11.45 -21.67
C HIS A 112 8.89 -10.32 -22.05
N MET A 113 9.56 -9.71 -21.07
CA MET A 113 10.47 -8.58 -21.28
C MET A 113 11.79 -8.79 -20.54
N ASN A 114 12.88 -8.25 -21.09
CA ASN A 114 14.19 -8.25 -20.43
C ASN A 114 14.10 -7.61 -19.03
N GLN A 115 14.59 -8.32 -18.01
CA GLN A 115 14.57 -7.89 -16.62
C GLN A 115 15.13 -6.48 -16.42
N LYS A 116 16.27 -6.13 -17.01
CA LYS A 116 16.88 -4.79 -16.88
C LYS A 116 16.02 -3.68 -17.50
N LYS A 117 15.22 -4.01 -18.52
CA LYS A 117 14.28 -3.06 -19.13
C LYS A 117 13.04 -2.92 -18.25
N LEU A 118 12.51 -4.03 -17.75
CA LEU A 118 11.38 -4.04 -16.83
C LEU A 118 11.65 -3.23 -15.57
N ASP A 119 12.80 -3.45 -14.93
CA ASP A 119 13.21 -2.72 -13.73
C ASP A 119 13.24 -1.22 -13.97
N ARG A 120 13.84 -0.78 -15.09
CA ARG A 120 13.91 0.64 -15.46
C ARG A 120 12.53 1.24 -15.67
N VAL A 121 11.63 0.52 -16.33
CA VAL A 121 10.24 0.98 -16.53
C VAL A 121 9.51 1.10 -15.19
N ILE A 122 9.62 0.09 -14.31
CA ILE A 122 8.98 0.10 -12.99
C ILE A 122 9.52 1.25 -12.13
N ILE A 123 10.84 1.46 -12.10
CA ILE A 123 11.47 2.55 -11.36
C ILE A 123 11.00 3.90 -11.92
N PHE A 124 11.00 4.07 -13.25
CA PHE A 124 10.54 5.30 -13.88
C PHE A 124 9.08 5.61 -13.56
N VAL A 125 8.19 4.62 -13.69
CA VAL A 125 6.77 4.75 -13.33
C VAL A 125 6.62 5.06 -11.85
N GLY A 126 7.39 4.41 -10.98
CA GLY A 126 7.39 4.68 -9.54
C GLY A 126 7.81 6.11 -9.20
N ILE A 127 8.86 6.62 -9.86
CA ILE A 127 9.30 8.02 -9.71
C ILE A 127 8.22 8.96 -10.25
N LEU A 128 7.64 8.69 -11.42
CA LEU A 128 6.58 9.51 -12.00
C LEU A 128 5.37 9.59 -11.07
N LEU A 129 4.91 8.46 -10.53
CA LEU A 129 3.82 8.41 -9.56
C LEU A 129 4.15 9.20 -8.29
N LEU A 130 5.39 9.10 -7.79
CA LEU A 130 5.85 9.88 -6.64
C LEU A 130 5.80 11.38 -6.94
N VAL A 131 6.31 11.81 -8.10
CA VAL A 131 6.29 13.21 -8.52
C VAL A 131 4.85 13.71 -8.68
N LEU A 132 3.97 12.95 -9.34
CA LEU A 132 2.56 13.30 -9.47
C LEU A 132 1.88 13.45 -8.12
N LEU A 133 2.16 12.56 -7.16
CA LEU A 133 1.68 12.67 -5.78
C LEU A 133 2.17 13.95 -5.10
N LEU A 134 3.44 14.32 -5.30
CA LEU A 134 4.01 15.55 -4.74
C LEU A 134 3.42 16.80 -5.39
N VAL A 135 3.16 16.78 -6.70
CA VAL A 135 2.58 17.91 -7.45
C VAL A 135 1.10 18.09 -7.12
N TYR A 136 0.33 16.99 -7.10
CA TYR A 136 -1.07 17.02 -6.64
C TYR A 136 -1.18 17.54 -5.22
N ARG A 137 -0.15 17.31 -4.38
CA ARG A 137 -0.08 17.85 -3.02
C ARG A 137 0.22 19.36 -2.96
N THR A 138 0.92 19.92 -3.94
CA THR A 138 1.28 21.35 -3.94
C THR A 138 0.19 22.29 -4.48
N HIS A 139 -0.91 21.73 -4.99
CA HIS A 139 -2.07 22.45 -5.51
C HIS A 139 -3.33 22.13 -4.69
#